data_AF-A0A9E4BA80-F1
#
_entry.id   AF-A0A9E4BA80-F1
#
_cell.length_a   1.000
_cell.length_b   1.000
_cell.length_c   1.000
_cell.angle_alpha   90.00
_cell.angle_beta   90.00
_cell.angle_gamma   90.00
#
_symmetry.space_group_name_H-M   'P 1'
#
loop_
_entity.id
_entity.type
_entity.pdbx_description
1 polymer ?
#
loop_
_entity_poly.entity_id
_entity_poly.type
_entity_poly.pdbx_seq_one_letter_code
_entity_poly.pdbx_strand_id
1 'polypeptide(L)'
;QSSGSRWRDTPVPSNLFVTPTRGLGDEELREELFALATDLGVEHAIVVRRIGTGLARLDSGMSGAFMRPGEASRVSPLIEAYRVFPDGREELLRIANLPTIAESDFKDIVAVSETTTRHETGFSPANAAGMPGIGGGPTWPISVITPTLLFEDLTVKRPTGNIPKPPVTPHPLVKTLQSDAEG
;
A
#
# COMPACT_ATOMS: atom_id res chain seq x y z
N GLN A 1 23.90 -4.32 25.95
CA GLN A 1 24.63 -4.62 24.70
C GLN A 1 24.12 -3.69 23.61
N SER A 2 24.99 -3.23 22.70
CA SER A 2 24.59 -2.35 21.59
C SER A 2 24.08 -3.19 20.42
N SER A 3 22.99 -2.76 19.76
CA SER A 3 22.44 -3.41 18.57
C SER A 3 22.99 -2.85 17.25
N GLY A 4 23.82 -1.79 17.29
CA GLY A 4 24.31 -1.11 16.09
C GLY A 4 23.26 -0.29 15.33
N SER A 5 22.06 -0.10 15.89
CA SER A 5 20.92 0.55 15.22
C SER A 5 20.79 2.04 15.51
N ARG A 6 21.86 2.71 15.98
CA ARG A 6 21.80 4.14 16.32
C ARG A 6 22.09 4.99 15.08
N TRP A 7 21.09 5.74 14.62
CA TRP A 7 21.29 6.83 13.66
C TRP A 7 21.13 8.17 14.37
N ARG A 8 22.22 8.92 14.46
CA ARG A 8 22.32 10.15 15.26
C ARG A 8 21.90 9.86 16.71
N ASP A 9 20.76 10.36 17.16
CA ASP A 9 20.28 10.23 18.54
C ASP A 9 19.06 9.31 18.68
N THR A 10 18.77 8.54 17.63
CA THR A 10 17.53 7.76 17.52
C THR A 10 17.82 6.32 17.10
N PRO A 11 17.15 5.32 17.70
CA PRO A 11 17.18 3.95 17.21
C PRO A 11 16.40 3.85 15.89
N VAL A 12 17.07 3.37 14.84
CA VAL A 12 16.54 3.26 13.48
C VAL A 12 17.06 1.96 12.85
N PRO A 13 16.19 1.10 12.30
CA PRO A 13 16.64 -0.06 11.54
C PRO A 13 17.30 0.37 10.23
N SER A 14 18.32 -0.33 9.76
CA SER A 14 18.92 -0.08 8.45
C SER A 14 18.20 -0.87 7.35
N ASN A 15 18.24 -2.21 7.49
CA ASN A 15 17.60 -3.17 6.61
C ASN A 15 16.79 -4.14 7.47
N LEU A 16 15.50 -4.27 7.18
CA LEU A 16 14.62 -5.24 7.82
C LEU A 16 14.41 -6.41 6.87
N PHE A 17 14.76 -7.62 7.32
CA PHE A 17 14.53 -8.85 6.57
C PHE A 17 13.37 -9.61 7.22
N VAL A 18 12.34 -9.90 6.44
CA VAL A 18 11.31 -10.88 6.77
C VAL A 18 11.66 -12.13 5.98
N THR A 19 11.92 -13.22 6.68
CA THR A 19 12.38 -14.47 6.05
C THR A 19 11.39 -15.60 6.35
N PRO A 20 10.84 -16.25 5.33
CA PRO A 20 9.99 -17.42 5.53
C PRO A 20 10.84 -18.60 6.01
N THR A 21 10.34 -19.40 6.94
CA THR A 21 10.98 -20.70 7.29
C THR A 21 10.70 -21.74 6.21
N ARG A 22 9.51 -21.66 5.59
CA ARG A 22 9.08 -22.38 4.40
C ARG A 22 8.26 -21.41 3.58
N GLY A 23 8.46 -21.40 2.27
CA GLY A 23 7.67 -20.61 1.34
C GLY A 23 7.23 -21.48 0.16
N LEU A 24 6.21 -21.00 -0.54
CA LEU A 24 5.69 -21.58 -1.77
C LEU A 24 6.34 -20.90 -2.98
N GLY A 25 6.44 -21.63 -4.08
CA GLY A 25 6.73 -21.02 -5.38
C GLY A 25 5.61 -20.07 -5.81
N ASP A 26 5.89 -19.15 -6.74
CA ASP A 26 4.92 -18.12 -7.13
C ASP A 26 3.62 -18.71 -7.73
N GLU A 27 3.73 -19.81 -8.50
CA GLU A 27 2.57 -20.53 -9.04
C GLU A 27 1.79 -21.26 -7.94
N GLU A 28 2.48 -21.95 -7.03
CA GLU A 28 1.84 -22.64 -5.89
C GLU A 28 1.12 -21.64 -4.97
N LEU A 29 1.71 -20.46 -4.74
CA LEU A 29 1.08 -19.40 -3.94
C LEU A 29 -0.16 -18.84 -4.63
N ARG A 30 -0.15 -18.77 -5.97
CA ARG A 30 -1.30 -18.35 -6.77
C ARG A 30 -2.41 -19.40 -6.76
N GLU A 31 -2.06 -20.68 -6.82
CA GLU A 31 -3.02 -21.78 -6.66
C GLU A 31 -3.68 -21.73 -5.28
N GLU A 32 -2.89 -21.55 -4.22
CA GLU A 32 -3.37 -21.41 -2.85
C GLU A 32 -4.31 -20.21 -2.68
N LEU A 33 -3.98 -19.06 -3.27
CA LEU A 33 -4.84 -17.87 -3.28
C LEU A 33 -6.26 -18.17 -3.80
N PHE A 34 -6.38 -18.92 -4.89
CA PHE A 34 -7.67 -19.25 -5.48
C PHE A 34 -8.37 -20.43 -4.83
N ALA A 35 -7.62 -21.36 -4.22
CA ALA A 35 -8.19 -22.37 -3.34
C ALA A 35 -8.91 -21.68 -2.17
N LEU A 36 -8.24 -20.76 -1.47
CA LEU A 36 -8.84 -19.96 -0.39
C LEU A 36 -10.04 -19.13 -0.87
N ALA A 37 -9.92 -18.46 -2.02
CA ALA A 37 -11.04 -17.69 -2.57
C ALA A 37 -12.28 -18.56 -2.82
N THR A 38 -12.08 -19.78 -3.30
CA THR A 38 -13.16 -20.76 -3.53
C THR A 38 -13.76 -21.25 -2.21
N ASP A 39 -12.92 -21.58 -1.22
CA ASP A 39 -13.35 -22.05 0.10
C ASP A 39 -14.13 -20.99 0.87
N LEU A 40 -13.75 -19.72 0.73
CA LEU A 40 -14.46 -18.56 1.30
C LEU A 40 -15.69 -18.15 0.49
N GLY A 41 -15.90 -18.72 -0.70
CA GLY A 41 -17.02 -18.39 -1.58
C GLY A 41 -16.93 -16.98 -2.17
N VAL A 42 -15.73 -16.43 -2.37
CA VAL A 42 -15.51 -15.11 -2.97
C VAL A 42 -15.13 -15.25 -4.45
N GLU A 43 -15.71 -14.39 -5.29
CA GLU A 43 -15.51 -14.45 -6.76
C GLU A 43 -14.11 -14.02 -7.22
N HIS A 44 -13.43 -13.22 -6.40
CA HIS A 44 -12.12 -12.66 -6.71
C HIS A 44 -11.31 -12.49 -5.43
N ALA A 45 -10.00 -12.55 -5.59
CA ALA A 45 -9.05 -12.16 -4.56
C ALA A 45 -8.55 -10.72 -4.78
N ILE A 46 -7.94 -10.13 -3.77
CA ILE A 46 -7.29 -8.82 -3.88
C ILE A 46 -5.78 -9.01 -3.82
N VAL A 47 -5.07 -8.56 -4.85
CA VAL A 47 -3.60 -8.55 -4.89
C VAL A 47 -3.11 -7.12 -4.77
N VAL A 48 -2.28 -6.86 -3.76
CA VAL A 48 -1.66 -5.56 -3.52
C VAL A 48 -0.18 -5.65 -3.92
N ARG A 49 0.21 -4.92 -4.97
CA ARG A 49 1.60 -4.85 -5.45
C ARG A 49 2.34 -3.63 -4.91
N ARG A 50 1.62 -2.53 -4.66
CA ARG A 50 2.23 -1.27 -4.20
C ARG A 50 1.34 -0.51 -3.23
N ILE A 51 1.88 -0.31 -2.04
CA ILE A 51 1.32 0.59 -1.01
C ILE A 51 1.98 1.97 -1.18
N GLY A 52 1.15 3.00 -1.20
CA GLY A 52 1.59 4.38 -1.32
C GLY A 52 2.20 4.93 -0.04
N THR A 53 3.20 5.77 -0.22
CA THR A 53 3.87 6.51 0.86
C THR A 53 3.15 7.84 1.13
N GLY A 54 3.63 8.62 2.09
CA GLY A 54 3.00 9.90 2.47
C GLY A 54 2.76 10.90 1.31
N LEU A 55 3.50 10.81 0.21
CA LEU A 55 3.27 11.65 -0.99
C LEU A 55 1.95 11.31 -1.70
N ALA A 56 1.57 10.03 -1.77
CA ALA A 56 0.28 9.62 -2.35
C ALA A 56 -0.92 10.08 -1.50
N ARG A 57 -0.71 10.36 -0.20
CA ARG A 57 -1.74 10.94 0.67
C ARG A 57 -2.00 12.42 0.36
N LEU A 58 -1.02 13.16 -0.18
CA LEU A 58 -1.21 14.55 -0.62
C LEU A 58 -2.17 14.63 -1.82
N ASP A 59 -1.99 13.73 -2.79
CA ASP A 59 -2.86 13.63 -3.98
C ASP A 59 -4.27 13.11 -3.66
N SER A 60 -4.40 12.36 -2.56
CA SER A 60 -5.70 11.90 -2.04
C SER A 60 -6.55 13.01 -1.40
N GLY A 61 -6.09 14.28 -1.41
CA GLY A 61 -6.74 15.40 -0.73
C GLY A 61 -6.66 15.34 0.80
N MET A 62 -5.95 14.35 1.35
CA MET A 62 -5.73 14.18 2.79
C MET A 62 -4.52 15.00 3.25
N SER A 63 -4.62 16.32 3.10
CA SER A 63 -3.62 17.24 3.63
C SER A 63 -3.68 17.25 5.16
N GLY A 64 -2.69 16.64 5.81
CA GLY A 64 -2.57 16.57 7.27
C GLY A 64 -2.39 17.92 7.98
N ALA A 65 -2.35 19.04 7.25
CA ALA A 65 -2.29 20.40 7.81
C ALA A 65 -3.54 20.80 8.60
N PHE A 66 -4.68 20.13 8.38
CA PHE A 66 -5.96 20.42 9.06
C PHE A 66 -6.45 19.28 9.97
N MET A 67 -5.71 18.18 10.10
CA MET A 67 -6.11 17.07 10.98
C MET A 67 -5.63 17.31 12.40
N ARG A 68 -6.48 17.00 13.38
CA ARG A 68 -6.14 17.11 14.80
C ARG A 68 -5.01 16.13 15.13
N PRO A 69 -4.04 16.49 15.98
CA PRO A 69 -3.04 15.54 16.48
C PRO A 69 -3.74 14.31 17.06
N GLY A 70 -3.45 13.12 16.53
CA GLY A 70 -4.11 11.85 16.89
C GLY A 70 -5.08 11.29 15.83
N GLU A 71 -5.49 12.11 14.86
CA GLU A 71 -6.37 11.74 13.75
C GLU A 71 -5.60 11.55 12.42
N ALA A 72 -4.25 11.61 12.47
CA ALA A 72 -3.41 11.32 11.32
C ALA A 72 -3.79 9.95 10.75
N SER A 73 -4.37 10.01 9.55
CA SER A 73 -5.06 8.92 8.88
C SER A 73 -4.27 7.61 8.95
N ARG A 74 -4.75 6.66 9.77
CA ARG A 74 -4.22 5.29 9.97
C ARG A 74 -4.47 4.39 8.74
N VAL A 75 -4.45 4.98 7.56
CA VAL A 75 -4.68 4.28 6.29
C VAL A 75 -3.57 4.65 5.33
N SER A 76 -3.07 3.66 4.61
CA SER A 76 -2.10 3.81 3.55
C SER A 76 -2.81 3.66 2.21
N PRO A 77 -2.69 4.63 1.28
CA PRO A 77 -3.32 4.50 -0.03
C PRO A 77 -2.70 3.31 -0.78
N LEU A 78 -3.52 2.55 -1.50
CA LEU A 78 -3.06 1.48 -2.38
C LEU A 78 -2.93 2.05 -3.79
N ILE A 79 -1.71 2.02 -4.34
CA ILE A 79 -1.43 2.54 -5.68
C ILE A 79 -1.68 1.45 -6.72
N GLU A 80 -1.23 0.23 -6.44
CA GLU A 80 -1.39 -0.93 -7.30
C GLU A 80 -2.08 -2.03 -6.51
N ALA A 81 -3.41 -2.03 -6.54
CA ALA A 81 -4.25 -3.07 -5.98
C ALA A 81 -5.23 -3.55 -7.06
N TYR A 82 -5.38 -4.86 -7.21
CA TYR A 82 -6.16 -5.47 -8.28
C TYR A 82 -7.12 -6.49 -7.70
N ARG A 83 -8.34 -6.52 -8.25
CA ARG A 83 -9.20 -7.69 -8.16
C ARG A 83 -8.70 -8.69 -9.18
N VAL A 84 -8.31 -9.87 -8.71
CA VAL A 84 -7.80 -10.93 -9.55
C VAL A 84 -8.81 -12.07 -9.52
N PHE A 85 -9.24 -12.47 -10.70
CA PHE A 85 -10.23 -13.53 -10.90
C PHE A 85 -9.51 -14.85 -11.27
N PRO A 86 -10.15 -16.02 -11.01
CA PRO A 86 -9.58 -17.32 -11.37
C PRO A 86 -9.28 -17.48 -12.87
N ASP A 87 -9.98 -16.75 -13.73
CA ASP A 87 -9.78 -16.71 -15.19
C ASP A 87 -8.54 -15.90 -15.63
N GLY A 88 -7.81 -15.29 -14.68
CA GLY A 88 -6.65 -14.46 -14.93
C GLY A 88 -6.94 -12.99 -15.21
N ARG A 89 -8.21 -12.57 -15.22
CA ARG A 89 -8.57 -11.16 -15.36
C ARG A 89 -8.10 -10.36 -14.15
N GLU A 90 -7.52 -9.19 -14.39
CA GLU A 90 -7.15 -8.22 -13.36
C GLU A 90 -7.90 -6.92 -13.57
N GLU A 91 -8.61 -6.46 -12.53
CA GLU A 91 -9.26 -5.16 -12.52
C GLU A 91 -8.62 -4.25 -11.47
N LEU A 92 -8.09 -3.10 -11.90
CA LEU A 92 -7.50 -2.12 -10.98
C LEU A 92 -8.56 -1.60 -10.00
N LEU A 93 -8.31 -1.79 -8.71
CA LEU A 93 -9.11 -1.25 -7.63
C LEU A 93 -8.77 0.23 -7.45
N ARG A 94 -9.49 1.09 -8.17
CA ARG A 94 -9.32 2.55 -8.08
C ARG A 94 -9.68 3.04 -6.67
N ILE A 95 -8.80 3.85 -6.10
CA ILE A 95 -9.03 4.60 -4.86
C ILE A 95 -9.35 3.61 -3.71
N ALA A 96 -8.32 2.92 -3.22
CA ALA A 96 -8.38 2.00 -2.10
C ALA A 96 -7.35 2.36 -1.04
N ASN A 97 -7.68 2.05 0.21
CA ASN A 97 -6.91 2.33 1.39
C ASN A 97 -6.74 1.04 2.19
N LEU A 98 -5.51 0.77 2.61
CA LEU A 98 -5.20 -0.27 3.57
C LEU A 98 -5.20 0.36 4.97
N PRO A 99 -6.12 -0.03 5.87
CA PRO A 99 -6.02 0.31 7.28
C PRO A 99 -4.68 -0.14 7.86
N THR A 100 -4.27 0.45 8.98
CA THR A 100 -3.14 -0.06 9.74
C THR A 100 -3.38 -1.54 10.06
N ILE A 101 -2.46 -2.38 9.58
CA ILE A 101 -2.39 -3.80 9.91
C ILE A 101 -2.07 -3.89 11.40
N ALA A 102 -2.95 -4.54 12.16
CA ALA A 102 -2.75 -4.79 13.58
C ALA A 102 -1.89 -6.05 13.78
N GLU A 103 -1.29 -6.19 14.96
CA GLU A 103 -0.54 -7.40 15.33
C GLU A 103 -1.40 -8.67 15.23
N SER A 104 -2.71 -8.54 15.47
CA SER A 104 -3.68 -9.62 15.35
C SER A 104 -3.84 -10.15 13.93
N ASP A 105 -3.60 -9.32 12.92
CA ASP A 105 -3.86 -9.68 11.51
C ASP A 105 -2.76 -10.59 10.96
N PHE A 106 -1.58 -10.62 11.59
CA PHE A 106 -0.48 -11.51 11.18
C PHE A 106 -0.78 -12.99 11.43
N LYS A 107 -1.75 -13.31 12.31
CA LYS A 107 -2.18 -14.69 12.53
C LYS A 107 -2.90 -15.27 11.30
N ASP A 108 -3.45 -14.37 10.48
CA ASP A 108 -4.27 -14.70 9.31
C ASP A 108 -3.36 -14.92 8.07
N ILE A 109 -2.02 -14.89 8.23
CA ILE A 109 -1.08 -15.28 7.18
C ILE A 109 -1.08 -16.81 7.08
N VAL A 110 -1.56 -17.32 5.95
CA VAL A 110 -1.71 -18.76 5.70
C VAL A 110 -0.61 -19.31 4.78
N ALA A 111 -0.05 -18.47 3.91
CA ALA A 111 1.09 -18.84 3.08
C ALA A 111 2.01 -17.64 2.80
N VAL A 112 3.24 -17.94 2.40
CA VAL A 112 4.27 -16.94 2.09
C VAL A 112 5.08 -17.40 0.87
N SER A 113 5.52 -16.47 0.02
CA SER A 113 6.41 -16.82 -1.10
C SER A 113 7.81 -17.18 -0.60
N GLU A 114 8.49 -18.06 -1.32
CA GLU A 114 9.93 -18.31 -1.11
C GLU A 114 10.80 -17.12 -1.55
N THR A 115 10.37 -16.41 -2.60
CA THR A 115 11.07 -15.23 -3.13
C THR A 115 10.80 -14.00 -2.28
N THR A 116 11.82 -13.18 -2.04
CA THR A 116 11.68 -11.89 -1.34
C THR A 116 11.91 -10.71 -2.26
N THR A 117 11.15 -9.63 -2.06
CA THR A 117 11.31 -8.37 -2.77
C THR A 117 11.84 -7.28 -1.84
N ARG A 118 12.73 -6.42 -2.34
CA ARG A 118 13.27 -5.28 -1.61
C ARG A 118 12.43 -4.03 -1.86
N HIS A 119 12.05 -3.36 -0.79
CA HIS A 119 11.31 -2.10 -0.79
C HIS A 119 12.11 -1.01 -0.08
N GLU A 120 12.22 0.16 -0.69
CA GLU A 120 12.76 1.35 0.00
C GLU A 120 11.62 2.17 0.61
N THR A 121 11.76 2.53 1.88
CA THR A 121 10.76 3.34 2.58
C THR A 121 11.39 4.24 3.64
N GLY A 122 10.60 5.17 4.17
CA GLY A 122 11.00 6.04 5.27
C GLY A 122 10.52 5.50 6.61
N PHE A 123 11.43 5.33 7.57
CA PHE A 123 11.10 5.07 8.96
C PHE A 123 11.08 6.36 9.76
N SER A 124 10.13 6.51 10.68
CA SER A 124 10.13 7.59 11.66
C SER A 124 9.60 7.05 12.98
N PRO A 125 10.39 7.01 14.06
CA PRO A 125 9.96 6.45 15.34
C PRO A 125 8.92 7.31 16.04
N ALA A 126 8.82 8.60 15.69
CA ALA A 126 7.75 9.49 16.14
C ALA A 126 6.48 9.41 15.27
N ASN A 127 6.52 8.67 14.16
CA ASN A 127 5.44 8.61 13.18
C ASN A 127 5.24 7.17 12.69
N ALA A 128 4.54 6.37 13.50
CA ALA A 128 4.17 4.99 13.17
C ALA A 128 3.37 4.86 11.85
N ALA A 129 2.88 5.97 11.28
CA ALA A 129 2.17 6.01 10.01
C ALA A 129 3.07 6.22 8.76
N GLY A 130 4.39 6.27 8.91
CA GLY A 130 5.32 6.38 7.78
C GLY A 130 5.16 7.67 6.97
N MET A 131 4.75 8.76 7.62
CA MET A 131 4.56 10.08 7.00
C MET A 131 5.84 10.92 7.11
N PRO A 132 6.54 11.21 6.00
CA PRO A 132 7.56 12.26 6.00
C PRO A 132 6.89 13.62 6.25
N GLY A 133 7.35 14.36 7.24
CA GLY A 133 7.05 15.79 7.39
C GLY A 133 5.77 16.21 8.13
N ILE A 134 4.77 15.34 8.35
CA ILE A 134 3.52 15.74 9.05
C ILE A 134 3.55 15.48 10.58
N GLY A 135 4.67 14.98 11.11
CA GLY A 135 4.93 14.84 12.55
C GLY A 135 6.17 15.59 13.05
N GLY A 136 6.77 16.46 12.22
CA GLY A 136 7.93 17.28 12.59
C GLY A 136 9.26 16.54 12.88
N GLY A 137 9.26 15.21 12.89
CA GLY A 137 10.46 14.40 13.10
C GLY A 137 11.19 14.08 11.79
N PRO A 138 12.51 13.79 11.84
CA PRO A 138 13.21 13.27 10.68
C PRO A 138 12.54 11.98 10.17
N THR A 139 12.75 11.67 8.89
CA THR A 139 12.43 10.37 8.32
C THR A 139 13.72 9.80 7.78
N TRP A 140 14.01 8.56 8.16
CA TRP A 140 15.25 7.89 7.84
C TRP A 140 15.00 6.87 6.72
N PRO A 141 15.82 6.87 5.66
CA PRO A 141 15.67 5.86 4.62
C PRO A 141 16.05 4.49 5.20
N ILE A 142 15.17 3.52 5.01
CA ILE A 142 15.39 2.12 5.36
C ILE A 142 15.07 1.24 4.16
N SER A 143 15.59 0.01 4.17
CA SER A 143 15.09 -1.03 3.28
C SER A 143 14.32 -2.10 4.04
N VAL A 144 13.26 -2.61 3.42
CA VAL A 144 12.46 -3.71 3.93
C VAL A 144 12.45 -4.78 2.85
N ILE A 145 12.95 -5.96 3.18
CA ILE A 145 13.02 -7.12 2.29
C ILE A 145 11.97 -8.10 2.78
N THR A 146 10.92 -8.31 2.00
CA THR A 146 9.75 -9.10 2.41
C THR A 146 9.34 -10.10 1.34
N PRO A 147 8.89 -11.30 1.72
CA PRO A 147 8.15 -12.17 0.81
C PRO A 147 6.77 -11.59 0.53
N THR A 148 6.10 -12.14 -0.48
CA THR A 148 4.66 -12.02 -0.66
C THR A 148 3.98 -12.77 0.48
N LEU A 149 2.98 -12.15 1.09
CA LEU A 149 2.21 -12.70 2.21
C LEU A 149 0.78 -12.94 1.73
N LEU A 150 0.29 -14.16 1.91
CA LEU A 150 -1.10 -14.53 1.65
C LEU A 150 -1.87 -14.51 2.96
N PHE A 151 -2.85 -13.61 3.05
CA PHE A 151 -3.75 -13.51 4.18
C PHE A 151 -5.08 -14.19 3.85
N GLU A 152 -5.63 -14.96 4.79
CA GLU A 152 -7.01 -15.47 4.67
C GLU A 152 -8.04 -14.35 4.79
N ASP A 153 -7.79 -13.39 5.69
CA ASP A 153 -8.61 -12.20 5.89
C ASP A 153 -7.72 -10.97 6.08
N LEU A 154 -7.98 -9.94 5.29
CA LEU A 154 -7.40 -8.63 5.48
C LEU A 154 -8.34 -7.56 4.93
N THR A 155 -8.63 -6.54 5.73
CA THR A 155 -9.58 -5.50 5.34
C THR A 155 -8.94 -4.47 4.40
N VAL A 156 -9.55 -4.24 3.24
CA VAL A 156 -9.28 -3.10 2.36
C VAL A 156 -10.50 -2.18 2.32
N LYS A 157 -10.30 -0.87 2.53
CA LYS A 157 -11.39 0.12 2.55
C LYS A 157 -11.34 1.02 1.33
N ARG A 158 -12.51 1.38 0.79
CA ARG A 158 -12.59 2.56 -0.07
C ARG A 158 -12.54 3.82 0.81
N PRO A 159 -11.77 4.86 0.44
CA PRO A 159 -11.80 6.14 1.10
C PRO A 159 -13.23 6.69 1.16
N THR A 160 -13.63 7.15 2.34
CA THR A 160 -14.89 7.84 2.56
C THR A 160 -14.68 9.34 2.38
N GLY A 161 -15.41 9.98 1.47
CA GLY A 161 -15.30 11.42 1.23
C GLY A 161 -15.81 11.84 -0.14
N ASN A 162 -15.87 13.15 -0.37
CA ASN A 162 -16.23 13.70 -1.67
C ASN A 162 -15.06 13.46 -2.64
N ILE A 163 -15.11 12.38 -3.41
CA ILE A 163 -14.16 12.13 -4.50
C ILE A 163 -14.25 13.33 -5.44
N PRO A 164 -13.15 14.08 -5.68
CA PRO A 164 -13.17 15.21 -6.59
C PRO A 164 -13.71 14.73 -7.93
N LYS A 165 -14.91 15.21 -8.29
CA LYS A 165 -15.44 14.95 -9.63
C LYS A 165 -14.46 15.58 -10.61
N PRO A 166 -14.14 14.90 -11.73
CA PRO A 166 -13.38 15.52 -12.79
C PRO A 166 -13.96 16.91 -13.11
N PRO A 167 -13.13 17.92 -13.40
CA PRO A 167 -13.62 19.22 -13.82
C PRO A 167 -14.66 19.04 -14.93
N VAL A 168 -15.83 19.65 -14.77
CA VAL A 168 -16.90 19.63 -15.79
C VAL A 168 -16.50 20.36 -17.07
N THR A 169 -15.41 21.13 -17.03
CA THR A 169 -14.85 21.82 -18.19
C THR A 169 -13.73 20.98 -18.80
N PRO A 170 -13.81 20.61 -20.09
CA PRO A 170 -12.71 19.94 -20.77
C PRO A 170 -11.46 20.83 -20.77
N HIS A 171 -10.28 20.20 -20.80
CA HIS A 171 -9.02 20.91 -20.82
C HIS A 171 -8.98 21.88 -22.01
N PRO A 172 -8.55 23.15 -21.83
CA PRO A 172 -8.64 24.18 -22.88
C PRO A 172 -7.90 23.77 -24.17
N LEU A 173 -6.84 22.96 -24.08
CA LEU A 173 -6.12 22.43 -25.24
C LEU A 173 -6.88 21.40 -26.08
N VAL A 174 -7.99 20.84 -25.57
CA VAL A 174 -8.84 19.92 -26.35
C VAL A 174 -9.64 20.68 -27.40
N LYS A 175 -9.90 21.97 -27.19
CA LYS A 175 -10.68 22.80 -28.13
C LYS A 175 -9.83 23.36 -29.27
N THR A 176 -8.54 23.59 -29.04
CA THR A 176 -7.63 24.21 -30.02
C THR A 176 -7.24 23.25 -31.16
N LEU A 177 -7.16 21.94 -30.90
CA LEU A 177 -6.79 20.98 -31.96
C LEU A 177 -7.90 20.75 -33.00
N GLN A 178 -9.14 21.17 -32.73
CA GLN A 178 -10.23 21.12 -33.72
C GLN A 178 -10.31 22.38 -34.58
N SER A 179 -9.74 23.53 -34.16
CA SER A 179 -9.72 24.75 -34.96
C SER A 179 -8.55 24.81 -35.94
N ASP A 180 -7.48 24.05 -35.69
CA ASP A 180 -6.25 24.10 -36.49
C ASP A 180 -6.22 23.04 -37.61
N ALA A 181 -7.26 22.19 -37.71
CA ALA A 181 -7.43 21.20 -38.77
C ALA A 181 -8.40 21.65 -39.89
N GLU A 182 -8.98 22.86 -39.78
CA GLU A 182 -9.88 23.46 -40.80
C GLU A 182 -9.34 24.81 -41.32
N GLY A 183 -8.02 25.00 -41.35
CA GLY A 183 -7.34 26.17 -41.93
C GLY A 183 -6.57 25.84 -43.21
#